data_AF-A0A255T6L3-F1
#
_entry.id   AF-A0A255T6L3-F1
#
_cell.length_a   1.000
_cell.length_b   1.000
_cell.length_c   1.000
_cell.angle_alpha   90.00
_cell.angle_beta   90.00
_cell.angle_gamma   90.00
#
_symmetry.space_group_name_H-M   'P 1'
#
loop_
_entity.id
_entity.type
_entity.pdbx_description
1 polymer ?
#
loop_
_entity_poly.entity_id
_entity_poly.type
_entity_poly.pdbx_seq_one_letter_code
_entity_poly.pdbx_strand_id
1 'polypeptide(L)'
;MEELEFYKEWCLIMYDYACNYFINDCIDKNEIPNIKKDFEKMQNDIIKFYRNGNLRKLKEWFSYGNELRPSPSDKEYPILNARLRAACGKDLRDFDKKRLDKVRKIEERGYIKTNSEYYQIRNHIDYLEATNGTDEEIIKFDTMISLYEEKIREKMEKQKKKRDRP
;
A
#
# COMPACT_ATOMS: atom_id res chain seq x y z
N MET A 1 -0.03 -8.19 17.96
CA MET A 1 0.77 -9.23 17.28
C MET A 1 2.25 -8.97 17.58
N GLU A 2 3.01 -10.00 17.93
CA GLU A 2 4.46 -9.88 18.14
C GLU A 2 5.21 -9.63 16.83
N GLU A 3 6.33 -8.92 16.87
CA GLU A 3 7.08 -8.53 15.65
C GLU A 3 7.52 -9.74 14.82
N LEU A 4 8.00 -10.80 15.47
CA LEU A 4 8.44 -12.02 14.80
C LEU A 4 7.28 -12.74 14.10
N GLU A 5 6.13 -12.78 14.77
CA GLU A 5 4.88 -13.36 14.27
C GLU A 5 4.35 -12.58 13.06
N PHE A 6 4.40 -11.25 13.13
CA PHE A 6 4.04 -10.36 12.02
C PHE A 6 4.84 -10.68 10.76
N TYR A 7 6.18 -10.74 10.85
CA TYR A 7 6.99 -10.98 9.67
C TYR A 7 6.80 -12.39 9.11
N LYS A 8 6.62 -13.39 9.97
CA LYS A 8 6.31 -14.76 9.55
C LYS A 8 5.00 -14.81 8.76
N GLU A 9 3.90 -14.34 9.34
CA GLU A 9 2.57 -14.36 8.70
C GLU A 9 2.56 -13.56 7.39
N TRP A 10 3.13 -12.36 7.41
CA TRP A 10 3.24 -11.53 6.20
C TRP A 10 3.97 -12.26 5.07
N CYS A 11 5.14 -12.84 5.36
CA CYS A 11 5.91 -13.56 4.36
C CYS A 11 5.10 -14.74 3.83
N LEU A 12 4.51 -15.58 4.68
CA LEU A 12 3.74 -16.74 4.24
C LEU A 12 2.59 -16.36 3.28
N ILE A 13 1.86 -15.28 3.58
CA ILE A 13 0.77 -14.79 2.72
C ILE A 13 1.30 -14.28 1.37
N MET A 14 2.38 -13.51 1.38
CA MET A 14 3.01 -13.01 0.15
C MET A 14 3.53 -14.15 -0.73
N TYR A 15 4.12 -15.18 -0.12
CA TYR A 15 4.61 -16.36 -0.85
C TYR A 15 3.49 -17.24 -1.40
N ASP A 16 2.39 -17.41 -0.66
CA ASP A 16 1.21 -18.09 -1.17
C ASP A 16 0.60 -17.34 -2.37
N TYR A 17 0.50 -16.01 -2.28
CA TYR A 17 0.08 -15.18 -3.42
C TYR A 17 1.00 -15.38 -4.64
N ALA A 18 2.32 -15.26 -4.45
CA ALA A 18 3.29 -15.42 -5.51
C ALA A 18 3.21 -16.82 -6.14
N CYS A 19 3.10 -17.88 -5.33
CA CYS A 19 2.96 -19.25 -5.81
C CYS A 19 1.74 -19.39 -6.73
N ASN A 20 0.58 -18.90 -6.29
CA ASN A 20 -0.65 -18.94 -7.08
C ASN A 20 -0.52 -18.14 -8.38
N TYR A 21 0.15 -16.99 -8.34
CA TYR A 21 0.44 -16.18 -9.53
C TYR A 21 1.30 -16.97 -10.54
N PHE A 22 2.42 -17.54 -10.10
CA PHE A 22 3.31 -18.33 -10.98
C PHE A 22 2.62 -19.58 -11.53
N ILE A 23 1.81 -20.28 -10.73
CA ILE A 23 1.06 -21.45 -11.19
C ILE A 23 0.05 -21.06 -12.27
N ASN A 24 -0.66 -19.95 -12.09
CA ASN A 24 -1.67 -19.50 -13.04
C ASN A 24 -1.06 -19.00 -14.35
N ASP A 25 0.15 -18.43 -14.30
CA ASP A 25 0.89 -17.94 -15.47
C ASP A 25 1.74 -19.04 -16.16
N CYS A 26 1.84 -20.23 -15.55
CA CYS A 26 2.67 -21.32 -16.04
C CYS A 26 2.07 -21.96 -17.32
N ILE A 27 2.76 -21.78 -18.44
CA ILE A 27 2.36 -22.35 -19.74
C ILE A 27 2.53 -23.88 -19.74
N ASP A 28 3.67 -24.37 -19.24
CA ASP A 28 3.94 -25.81 -19.16
C ASP A 28 3.45 -26.38 -17.83
N LYS A 29 2.28 -27.03 -17.86
CA LYS A 29 1.67 -27.62 -16.67
C LYS A 29 2.52 -28.71 -16.02
N ASN A 30 3.50 -29.29 -16.72
CA ASN A 30 4.41 -30.27 -16.15
C ASN A 30 5.42 -29.65 -15.18
N GLU A 31 5.64 -28.33 -15.24
CA GLU A 31 6.52 -27.60 -14.33
C GLU A 31 5.82 -27.17 -13.03
N ILE A 32 4.47 -27.18 -12.98
CA ILE A 32 3.69 -26.82 -11.79
C ILE A 32 4.13 -27.58 -10.52
N PRO A 33 4.39 -28.92 -10.56
CA PRO A 33 4.90 -29.64 -9.40
C PRO A 33 6.25 -29.12 -8.90
N ASN A 34 7.17 -28.76 -9.81
CA ASN A 34 8.47 -28.20 -9.46
C ASN A 34 8.32 -26.82 -8.81
N ILE A 35 7.48 -25.96 -9.39
CA ILE A 35 7.14 -24.64 -8.82
C ILE A 35 6.59 -24.82 -7.40
N LYS A 36 5.59 -25.70 -7.20
CA LYS A 36 5.02 -25.96 -5.87
C LYS A 36 6.09 -26.42 -4.86
N LYS A 37 6.99 -27.30 -5.28
CA LYS A 37 8.07 -27.82 -4.43
C LYS A 37 9.06 -26.72 -4.01
N ASP A 38 9.40 -25.80 -4.93
CA ASP A 38 10.28 -24.67 -4.61
C ASP A 38 9.61 -23.71 -3.62
N PHE A 39 8.32 -23.41 -3.82
CA PHE A 39 7.55 -22.58 -2.88
C PHE A 39 7.37 -23.25 -1.51
N GLU A 40 7.15 -24.56 -1.45
CA GLU A 40 7.08 -25.31 -0.19
C GLU A 40 8.42 -25.26 0.57
N LYS A 41 9.55 -25.36 -0.13
CA LYS A 41 10.87 -25.17 0.48
C LYS A 41 11.02 -23.77 1.06
N MET A 42 10.59 -22.74 0.34
CA MET A 42 10.62 -21.35 0.80
C MET A 42 9.74 -21.12 2.03
N GLN A 43 8.53 -21.71 2.07
CA GLN A 43 7.66 -21.68 3.26
C GLN A 43 8.32 -22.33 4.47
N ASN A 44 8.97 -23.48 4.27
CA ASN A 44 9.71 -24.18 5.33
C ASN A 44 10.88 -23.34 5.87
N ASP A 45 11.59 -22.61 4.99
CA ASP A 45 12.65 -21.70 5.40
C ASP A 45 12.11 -20.54 6.28
N ILE A 46 10.97 -19.95 5.92
CA ILE A 46 10.30 -18.91 6.74
C ILE A 46 9.94 -19.46 8.12
N ILE A 47 9.34 -20.65 8.18
CA ILE A 47 8.96 -21.31 9.44
C ILE A 47 10.20 -21.59 10.28
N LYS A 48 11.30 -22.03 9.66
CA LYS A 48 12.58 -22.26 10.33
C LYS A 48 13.16 -20.98 10.91
N PHE A 49 13.15 -19.87 10.16
CA PHE A 49 13.63 -18.58 10.67
C PHE A 49 12.80 -18.09 11.85
N TYR A 50 11.47 -18.25 11.78
CA TYR A 50 10.58 -17.95 12.89
C TYR A 50 10.89 -18.79 14.13
N ARG A 51 10.95 -20.13 14.01
CA ARG A 51 11.24 -21.02 15.15
C ARG A 51 12.58 -20.71 15.82
N ASN A 52 13.55 -20.23 15.05
CA ASN A 52 14.87 -19.86 15.54
C ASN A 52 14.97 -18.40 16.04
N GLY A 53 13.86 -17.64 16.07
CA GLY A 53 13.87 -16.23 16.47
C GLY A 53 14.66 -15.32 15.52
N ASN A 54 14.91 -15.75 14.27
CA ASN A 54 15.77 -15.04 13.33
C ASN A 54 15.04 -13.90 12.62
N LEU A 55 14.80 -12.82 13.37
CA LEU A 55 14.10 -11.63 12.89
C LEU A 55 14.80 -10.98 11.69
N ARG A 56 16.14 -10.99 11.65
CA ARG A 56 16.90 -10.42 10.52
C ARG A 56 16.52 -11.09 9.20
N LYS A 57 16.50 -12.43 9.18
CA LYS A 57 16.14 -13.19 7.97
C LYS A 57 14.69 -12.97 7.59
N LEU A 58 13.77 -12.92 8.56
CA LEU A 58 12.37 -12.62 8.28
C LEU A 58 12.18 -11.21 7.68
N LYS A 59 12.92 -10.21 8.15
CA LYS A 59 12.92 -8.85 7.57
C LYS A 59 13.49 -8.80 6.15
N GLU A 60 14.56 -9.54 5.87
CA GLU A 60 15.11 -9.67 4.51
C GLU A 60 14.06 -10.26 3.55
N TRP A 61 13.39 -11.34 3.97
CA TRP A 61 12.34 -12.00 3.20
C TRP A 61 11.11 -11.12 3.01
N PHE A 62 10.72 -10.38 4.04
CA PHE A 62 9.67 -9.39 3.95
C PHE A 62 9.98 -8.32 2.90
N SER A 63 11.22 -7.82 2.86
CA SER A 63 11.63 -6.84 1.85
C SER A 63 11.49 -7.42 0.45
N TYR A 64 12.04 -8.62 0.23
CA TYR A 64 12.01 -9.30 -1.06
C TYR A 64 10.57 -9.61 -1.52
N GLY A 65 9.75 -10.20 -0.65
CA GLY A 65 8.36 -10.53 -0.99
C GLY A 65 7.54 -9.30 -1.37
N ASN A 66 7.77 -8.15 -0.72
CA ASN A 66 7.08 -6.89 -1.05
C ASN A 66 7.53 -6.25 -2.38
N GLU A 67 8.63 -6.68 -2.99
CA GLU A 67 9.01 -6.29 -4.35
C GLU A 67 8.12 -6.97 -5.40
N LEU A 68 7.57 -8.15 -5.08
CA LEU A 68 6.69 -8.94 -5.96
C LEU A 68 5.20 -8.58 -5.78
N ARG A 69 4.88 -7.51 -5.05
CA ARG A 69 3.49 -7.12 -4.82
C ARG A 69 2.81 -6.71 -6.14
N PRO A 70 1.51 -7.00 -6.32
CA PRO A 70 0.76 -6.52 -7.47
C PRO A 70 0.68 -4.98 -7.49
N SER A 71 0.42 -4.44 -8.67
CA SER A 71 0.03 -3.04 -8.83
C SER A 71 -1.33 -2.81 -8.16
N PRO A 72 -1.60 -1.62 -7.58
CA PRO A 72 -2.93 -1.28 -7.06
C PRO A 72 -4.08 -1.40 -8.08
N SER A 73 -3.77 -1.41 -9.37
CA SER A 73 -4.73 -1.62 -10.46
C SER A 73 -5.10 -3.09 -10.70
N ASP A 74 -4.32 -4.03 -10.17
CA ASP A 74 -4.50 -5.45 -10.44
C ASP A 74 -5.65 -6.00 -9.60
N LYS A 75 -6.41 -6.94 -10.17
CA LYS A 75 -7.63 -7.49 -9.53
C LYS A 75 -7.31 -8.23 -8.23
N GLU A 76 -6.09 -8.74 -8.14
CA GLU A 76 -5.56 -9.52 -7.03
C GLU A 76 -5.11 -8.63 -5.86
N TYR A 77 -4.81 -7.35 -6.12
CA TYR A 77 -4.37 -6.39 -5.11
C TYR A 77 -5.36 -6.25 -3.93
N PRO A 78 -6.66 -5.98 -4.14
CA PRO A 78 -7.62 -5.90 -3.03
C PRO A 78 -7.76 -7.23 -2.27
N ILE A 79 -7.64 -8.37 -2.95
CA ILE A 79 -7.75 -9.70 -2.34
C ILE A 79 -6.55 -9.95 -1.41
N LEU A 80 -5.34 -9.70 -1.91
CA LEU A 80 -4.11 -9.82 -1.13
C LEU A 80 -4.11 -8.85 0.06
N ASN A 81 -4.52 -7.60 -0.15
CA ASN A 81 -4.63 -6.62 0.92
C ASN A 81 -5.61 -7.05 2.01
N ALA A 82 -6.78 -7.58 1.66
CA ALA A 82 -7.74 -8.06 2.64
C ALA A 82 -7.16 -9.20 3.48
N ARG A 83 -6.43 -10.13 2.87
CA ARG A 83 -5.76 -11.24 3.57
C ARG A 83 -4.68 -10.72 4.53
N LEU A 84 -3.81 -9.81 4.07
CA LEU A 84 -2.76 -9.20 4.88
C LEU A 84 -3.34 -8.41 6.05
N ARG A 85 -4.42 -7.65 5.82
CA ARG A 85 -5.07 -6.89 6.88
C ARG A 85 -5.71 -7.79 7.92
N ALA A 86 -6.41 -8.85 7.48
CA ALA A 86 -7.04 -9.81 8.38
C ALA A 86 -6.01 -10.56 9.24
N ALA A 87 -4.88 -10.95 8.66
CA ALA A 87 -3.85 -11.70 9.38
C ALA A 87 -2.96 -10.79 10.23
N CYS A 88 -2.44 -9.70 9.64
CA CYS A 88 -1.35 -8.91 10.20
C CYS A 88 -1.78 -7.54 10.74
N GLY A 89 -3.03 -7.12 10.52
CA GLY A 89 -3.52 -5.79 10.87
C GLY A 89 -2.91 -4.64 10.05
N LYS A 90 -2.19 -4.96 8.96
CA LYS A 90 -1.53 -4.01 8.07
C LYS A 90 -1.78 -4.38 6.61
N ASP A 91 -1.61 -3.44 5.70
CA ASP A 91 -1.79 -3.66 4.27
C ASP A 91 -0.62 -3.16 3.41
N LEU A 92 -0.64 -3.45 2.12
CA LEU A 92 0.47 -3.13 1.21
C LEU A 92 0.75 -1.61 1.13
N ARG A 93 -0.23 -0.75 1.43
CA ARG A 93 -0.07 0.71 1.39
C ARG A 93 0.67 1.25 2.62
N ASP A 94 0.72 0.50 3.73
CA ASP A 94 1.55 0.82 4.90
C ASP A 94 3.05 0.77 4.59
N PHE A 95 3.43 0.05 3.53
CA PHE A 95 4.84 -0.15 3.14
C PHE A 95 5.19 0.55 1.83
N ASP A 96 4.26 1.30 1.23
CA ASP A 96 4.53 2.15 0.08
C ASP A 96 5.23 3.44 0.52
N LYS A 97 6.54 3.32 0.79
CA LYS A 97 7.40 4.44 1.21
C LYS A 97 7.32 5.62 0.25
N LYS A 98 7.26 5.40 -1.06
CA LYS A 98 7.19 6.48 -2.05
C LYS A 98 5.89 7.27 -1.93
N ARG A 99 4.75 6.58 -1.72
CA ARG A 99 3.46 7.22 -1.46
C ARG A 99 3.49 7.98 -0.15
N LEU A 100 3.93 7.34 0.94
CA LEU A 100 3.98 7.93 2.28
C LEU A 100 4.90 9.16 2.33
N ASP A 101 6.06 9.11 1.67
CA ASP A 101 6.98 10.24 1.58
C ASP A 101 6.37 11.44 0.84
N LYS A 102 5.57 11.19 -0.21
CA LYS A 102 4.86 12.27 -0.92
C LYS A 102 3.80 12.91 -0.02
N VAL A 103 2.99 12.09 0.66
CA VAL A 103 1.97 12.58 1.60
C VAL A 103 2.61 13.40 2.72
N ARG A 104 3.65 12.86 3.37
CA ARG A 104 4.40 13.56 4.43
C ARG A 104 4.93 14.91 3.98
N LYS A 105 5.52 15.00 2.77
CA LYS A 105 6.01 16.28 2.23
C LYS A 105 4.92 17.32 1.99
N ILE A 106 3.71 16.88 1.63
CA ILE A 106 2.55 17.78 1.49
C ILE A 106 2.07 18.21 2.88
N GLU A 107 2.03 17.26 3.81
CA GLU A 107 1.60 17.46 5.19
C GLU A 107 2.50 18.43 5.96
N GLU A 108 3.82 18.21 5.95
CA GLU A 108 4.84 19.09 6.57
C GLU A 108 4.75 20.52 6.02
N ARG A 109 4.40 20.64 4.74
CA ARG A 109 4.21 21.92 4.07
C ARG A 109 2.89 22.59 4.43
N GLY A 110 1.88 21.82 4.85
CA GLY A 110 0.58 22.31 5.31
C GLY A 110 -0.37 22.81 4.21
N TYR A 111 -0.06 22.62 2.93
CA TYR A 111 -0.95 23.02 1.83
C TYR A 111 -0.69 22.27 0.52
N ILE A 112 -1.74 22.19 -0.30
CA ILE A 112 -1.74 21.56 -1.63
C ILE A 112 -1.41 22.61 -2.71
N LYS A 113 -0.46 22.30 -3.60
CA LYS A 113 -0.04 23.18 -4.71
C LYS A 113 -0.69 22.81 -6.03
N THR A 114 -0.90 21.52 -6.27
CA THR A 114 -1.28 20.99 -7.58
C THR A 114 -2.45 20.03 -7.50
N ASN A 115 -3.16 19.85 -8.62
CA ASN A 115 -4.22 18.84 -8.72
C ASN A 115 -3.69 17.42 -8.46
N SER A 116 -2.43 17.13 -8.83
CA SER A 116 -1.82 15.83 -8.55
C SER A 116 -1.70 15.58 -7.04
N GLU A 117 -1.26 16.59 -6.28
CA GLU A 117 -1.20 16.53 -4.81
C GLU A 117 -2.59 16.45 -4.18
N TYR A 118 -3.59 17.13 -4.75
CA TYR A 118 -4.99 17.01 -4.33
C TYR A 118 -5.46 15.55 -4.35
N TYR A 119 -5.29 14.86 -5.46
CA TYR A 119 -5.68 13.44 -5.55
C TYR A 119 -4.82 12.53 -4.67
N GLN A 120 -3.55 12.87 -4.42
CA GLN A 120 -2.70 12.12 -3.49
C GLN A 120 -3.23 12.20 -2.06
N ILE A 121 -3.63 13.38 -1.60
CA ILE A 121 -4.20 13.58 -0.28
C ILE A 121 -5.59 12.93 -0.19
N ARG A 122 -6.44 13.09 -1.21
CA ARG A 122 -7.77 12.45 -1.21
C ARG A 122 -7.68 10.93 -1.12
N ASN A 123 -6.83 10.30 -1.94
CA ASN A 123 -6.58 8.85 -1.87
C ASN A 123 -5.98 8.40 -0.52
N HIS A 124 -5.30 9.30 0.20
CA HIS A 124 -4.76 9.03 1.52
C HIS A 124 -5.84 9.15 2.61
N ILE A 125 -6.79 10.08 2.48
CA ILE A 125 -7.97 10.15 3.36
C ILE A 125 -8.80 8.87 3.22
N ASP A 126 -9.16 8.47 1.99
CA ASP A 126 -9.92 7.24 1.74
C ASP A 126 -9.21 6.00 2.34
N TYR A 127 -7.87 6.04 2.38
CA TYR A 127 -7.07 5.02 3.02
C TYR A 127 -7.22 5.03 4.55
N LEU A 128 -7.04 6.19 5.18
CA LEU A 128 -7.17 6.35 6.63
C LEU A 128 -8.57 5.97 7.12
N GLU A 129 -9.61 6.40 6.41
CA GLU A 129 -11.00 6.02 6.71
C GLU A 129 -11.22 4.50 6.68
N ALA A 130 -10.57 3.81 5.73
CA ALA A 130 -10.66 2.36 5.58
C ALA A 130 -9.80 1.56 6.59
N THR A 131 -8.86 2.21 7.28
CA THR A 131 -7.91 1.56 8.21
C THR A 131 -8.02 2.06 9.64
N ASN A 132 -9.09 2.78 9.98
CA ASN A 132 -9.28 3.42 11.30
C ASN A 132 -8.13 4.38 11.65
N GLY A 133 -7.67 5.18 10.69
CA GLY A 133 -6.78 6.30 10.93
C GLY A 133 -7.38 7.29 11.92
N THR A 134 -6.55 8.16 12.50
CA THR A 134 -7.04 9.08 13.54
C THR A 134 -7.92 10.17 12.95
N ASP A 135 -8.99 10.52 13.67
CA ASP A 135 -9.87 11.63 13.27
C ASP A 135 -9.07 12.94 13.09
N GLU A 136 -8.04 13.16 13.91
CA GLU A 136 -7.16 14.33 13.81
C GLU A 136 -6.38 14.39 12.49
N GLU A 137 -5.79 13.28 12.04
CA GLU A 137 -5.08 13.21 10.75
C GLU A 137 -6.03 13.41 9.57
N ILE A 138 -7.21 12.79 9.63
CA ILE A 138 -8.24 12.92 8.58
C ILE A 138 -8.70 14.39 8.49
N ILE A 139 -9.07 15.01 9.62
CA ILE A 139 -9.50 16.42 9.69
C ILE A 139 -8.42 17.35 9.14
N LYS A 140 -7.14 17.09 9.47
CA LYS A 140 -6.02 17.87 8.94
C LYS A 140 -5.96 17.81 7.42
N PHE A 141 -6.07 16.63 6.83
CA PHE A 141 -6.04 16.47 5.38
C PHE A 141 -7.29 17.05 4.69
N ASP A 142 -8.47 16.88 5.27
CA ASP A 142 -9.72 17.47 4.76
C ASP A 142 -9.69 19.01 4.79
N THR A 143 -9.04 19.60 5.79
CA THR A 143 -8.81 21.05 5.86
C THR A 143 -7.94 21.51 4.70
N MET A 144 -6.86 20.76 4.37
CA MET A 144 -6.01 21.09 3.23
C MET A 144 -6.74 20.98 1.88
N ILE A 145 -7.61 19.98 1.75
CA ILE A 145 -8.48 19.80 0.57
C ILE A 145 -9.42 21.00 0.42
N SER A 146 -10.11 21.39 1.49
CA SER A 146 -11.06 22.51 1.49
C SER A 146 -10.40 23.83 1.09
N LEU A 147 -9.23 24.15 1.68
CA LEU A 147 -8.46 25.35 1.35
C LEU A 147 -7.99 25.36 -0.12
N TYR A 148 -7.65 24.19 -0.68
CA TYR A 148 -7.27 24.08 -2.07
C TYR A 148 -8.45 24.35 -3.01
N GLU A 149 -9.60 23.75 -2.74
CA GLU A 149 -10.82 23.94 -3.54
C GLU A 149 -11.30 25.39 -3.53
N GLU A 150 -11.23 26.06 -2.37
CA GLU A 150 -11.55 27.49 -2.25
C GLU A 150 -10.62 28.34 -3.12
N LYS A 151 -9.30 28.10 -3.06
CA LYS A 151 -8.31 28.79 -3.91
C LYS A 151 -8.59 28.58 -5.40
N ILE A 152 -9.00 27.39 -5.82
CA ILE A 152 -9.37 27.12 -7.22
C ILE A 152 -10.65 27.87 -7.60
N ARG A 153 -11.67 27.86 -6.74
CA ARG A 153 -12.93 28.59 -6.94
C ARG A 153 -12.70 30.08 -7.11
N GLU A 154 -11.92 30.70 -6.23
CA GLU A 154 -11.55 32.11 -6.34
C GLU A 154 -10.83 32.42 -7.66
N LYS A 155 -9.91 31.53 -8.08
CA LYS A 155 -9.16 31.70 -9.33
C LYS A 155 -10.10 31.67 -10.54
N MET A 156 -11.08 30.78 -10.53
CA MET A 156 -12.09 30.67 -11.60
C MET A 156 -13.01 31.89 -11.62
N GLU A 157 -13.46 32.39 -10.47
CA GLU A 157 -14.26 33.61 -10.37
C GLU A 157 -13.50 34.86 -10.85
N LYS A 158 -12.23 35.00 -10.46
CA LYS A 158 -11.36 36.10 -10.91
C LYS A 158 -11.16 36.06 -12.43
N GLN A 159 -11.04 34.86 -13.03
CA GLN A 159 -10.95 34.72 -14.48
C GLN A 159 -12.26 35.06 -15.20
N LYS A 160 -13.40 34.63 -14.64
CA LYS A 160 -14.73 34.97 -15.18
C LYS A 160 -14.97 36.49 -15.17
N LYS A 161 -14.72 37.15 -14.03
CA LYS A 161 -14.80 38.62 -13.90
C LYS A 161 -13.86 39.38 -14.85
N LYS A 162 -12.74 38.80 -15.26
CA LYS A 162 -11.84 39.40 -16.26
C LYS A 162 -12.35 39.25 -17.70
N ARG A 163 -13.05 38.15 -18.01
CA ARG A 163 -13.67 37.92 -19.33
C ARG A 163 -14.94 38.74 -19.52
N ASP A 164 -15.67 38.98 -18.44
CA ASP A 164 -16.95 39.71 -18.45
C ASP A 164 -16.78 41.23 -18.27
N ARG A 165 -15.54 41.75 -18.23
CA ARG A 165 -15.29 43.20 -18.26
C ARG A 165 -15.38 43.69 -19.72
N PRO A 166 -16.28 44.65 -20.03
CA PRO A 166 -16.42 45.22 -21.38
C PRO A 166 -15.17 45.96 -21.84
#